data_AF-A0A672KHN9-F1
#
_entry.id   AF-A0A672KHN9-F1
#
_cell.length_a   1.000
_cell.length_b   1.000
_cell.length_c   1.000
_cell.angle_alpha   90.00
_cell.angle_beta   90.00
_cell.angle_gamma   90.00
#
_symmetry.space_group_name_H-M   'P 1'
#
loop_
_entity.id
_entity.type
_entity.pdbx_description
1 polymer ?
#
loop_
_entity_poly.entity_id
_entity_poly.type
_entity_poly.pdbx_seq_one_letter_code
_entity_poly.pdbx_strand_id
1 'polypeptide(L)'
;VYFVFLSDNVKQVVETANATTVNCHNNETAVIVPSYDSRLYMLFFLPFIIVLVFIRNLKYLVPLSFVANISMCVSLVLIYYYCLTNIPYPINLPLAGRGVNYPLFFGTAIFAFEGIGVVLPLENKMQNPRNFTTVLYLGMGIVTTLYITLGTIGYIGFGEHIRGSITLNLPLCWLYQTVKLLYSFGIYITYALQFYVSAEILIPPAVARCGPRWALMVDLGIRVALVGLTCKSLQHNTLKC
;
A
#
# COMPACT_ATOMS: atom_id res chain seq x y z
N VAL A 1 -3.34 4.58 5.80
CA VAL A 1 -2.58 4.68 4.51
C VAL A 1 -3.07 3.65 3.50
N TYR A 2 -3.00 2.34 3.79
CA TYR A 2 -3.41 1.28 2.85
C TYR A 2 -4.84 1.43 2.28
N PHE A 3 -5.85 1.64 3.13
CA PHE A 3 -7.25 1.85 2.69
C PHE A 3 -7.42 3.06 1.77
N VAL A 4 -6.77 4.18 2.11
CA VAL A 4 -6.82 5.43 1.34
C VAL A 4 -6.13 5.24 -0.01
N PHE A 5 -4.96 4.59 -0.02
CA PHE A 5 -4.27 4.27 -1.27
C PHE A 5 -5.15 3.41 -2.18
N LEU A 6 -5.77 2.36 -1.65
CA LEU A 6 -6.64 1.47 -2.42
C LEU A 6 -7.86 2.22 -2.96
N SER A 7 -8.53 3.00 -2.11
CA SER A 7 -9.71 3.77 -2.53
C SER A 7 -9.36 4.81 -3.59
N ASP A 8 -8.28 5.55 -3.44
CA ASP A 8 -7.93 6.65 -4.36
C ASP A 8 -7.49 6.10 -5.72
N ASN A 9 -6.72 5.02 -5.74
CA ASN A 9 -6.30 4.40 -7.01
C ASN A 9 -7.48 3.75 -7.74
N VAL A 10 -8.33 3.01 -7.04
CA VAL A 10 -9.51 2.40 -7.67
C VAL A 10 -10.52 3.46 -8.10
N LYS A 11 -10.76 4.48 -7.28
CA LYS A 11 -11.61 5.62 -7.64
C LYS A 11 -11.09 6.28 -8.91
N GLN A 12 -9.80 6.58 -8.99
CA GLN A 12 -9.22 7.20 -10.18
C GLN A 12 -9.40 6.31 -11.42
N VAL A 13 -9.20 4.99 -11.31
CA VAL A 13 -9.42 4.06 -12.43
C VAL A 13 -10.89 4.06 -12.86
N VAL A 14 -11.84 4.02 -11.93
CA VAL A 14 -13.28 3.99 -12.23
C VAL A 14 -13.76 5.32 -12.84
N GLU A 15 -13.32 6.45 -12.29
CA GLU A 15 -13.67 7.78 -12.81
C GLU A 15 -13.11 8.03 -14.21
N THR A 16 -12.01 7.35 -14.54
CA THR A 16 -11.31 7.57 -15.81
C THR A 16 -11.55 6.45 -16.82
N ALA A 17 -12.26 5.37 -16.45
CA ALA A 17 -12.51 4.21 -17.32
C ALA A 17 -13.24 4.55 -18.63
N ASN A 18 -14.11 5.56 -18.62
CA ASN A 18 -14.80 6.01 -19.83
C ASN A 18 -13.94 6.95 -20.70
N ALA A 19 -12.87 7.54 -20.12
CA ALA A 19 -11.96 8.47 -20.78
C ALA A 19 -10.59 7.85 -21.08
N THR A 20 -10.36 6.58 -20.72
CA THR A 20 -9.07 5.90 -20.95
C THR A 20 -8.89 5.51 -22.40
N THR A 21 -7.81 6.01 -22.99
CA THR A 21 -7.44 5.73 -24.37
C THR A 21 -6.40 4.62 -24.44
N VAL A 22 -6.29 3.99 -25.61
CA VAL A 22 -5.26 2.97 -25.90
C VAL A 22 -3.91 3.62 -26.24
N ASN A 23 -3.93 4.90 -26.66
CA ASN A 23 -2.73 5.65 -27.03
C ASN A 23 -2.06 6.29 -25.82
N CYS A 24 -0.95 5.70 -25.36
CA CYS A 24 -0.19 6.23 -24.23
C CYS A 24 0.67 7.47 -24.55
N HIS A 25 0.64 7.97 -25.79
CA HIS A 25 1.50 9.07 -26.26
C HIS A 25 0.85 10.45 -26.24
N ASN A 26 -0.48 10.53 -26.23
CA ASN A 26 -1.20 11.80 -26.27
C ASN A 26 -1.75 12.13 -24.88
N ASN A 27 -1.32 13.26 -24.33
CA ASN A 27 -1.88 13.84 -23.10
C ASN A 27 -3.26 14.44 -23.40
N GLU A 28 -4.28 13.60 -23.57
CA GLU A 28 -5.64 14.08 -23.64
C GLU A 28 -6.22 14.25 -22.22
N THR A 29 -6.84 15.40 -22.02
CA THR A 29 -7.51 15.78 -20.78
C THR A 29 -8.74 14.89 -20.57
N ALA A 30 -8.74 14.10 -19.50
CA ALA A 30 -9.88 13.27 -19.13
C ALA A 30 -11.11 14.11 -18.79
N VAL A 31 -12.26 13.74 -19.36
CA VAL A 31 -13.57 14.11 -18.81
C VAL A 31 -13.73 13.36 -17.49
N ILE A 32 -13.60 14.06 -16.37
CA ILE A 32 -13.83 13.50 -15.04
C ILE A 32 -15.35 13.32 -14.90
N VAL A 33 -15.83 12.08 -15.00
CA VAL A 33 -17.22 11.79 -14.63
C VAL A 33 -17.27 11.85 -13.10
N PRO A 34 -18.14 12.69 -12.49
CA PRO A 34 -18.19 12.82 -11.05
C PRO A 34 -18.66 11.48 -10.45
N SER A 35 -17.73 10.75 -9.84
CA SER A 35 -18.04 9.58 -9.04
C SER A 35 -18.18 9.98 -7.56
N TYR A 36 -18.88 9.13 -6.82
CA TYR A 36 -19.11 9.22 -5.39
C TYR A 36 -17.83 9.52 -4.58
N ASP A 37 -18.01 10.17 -3.44
CA ASP A 37 -16.96 10.54 -2.49
C ASP A 37 -16.02 9.35 -2.19
N SER A 38 -14.70 9.60 -2.05
CA SER A 38 -13.69 8.54 -1.81
C SER A 38 -14.00 7.69 -0.57
N ARG A 39 -14.80 8.27 0.34
CA ARG A 39 -15.35 7.63 1.55
C ARG A 39 -16.24 6.42 1.26
N LEU A 40 -17.04 6.45 0.20
CA LEU A 40 -17.89 5.33 -0.19
C LEU A 40 -17.06 4.16 -0.73
N TYR A 41 -16.00 4.45 -1.49
CA TYR A 41 -15.05 3.43 -1.94
C TYR A 41 -14.29 2.80 -0.77
N MET A 42 -13.86 3.59 0.22
CA MET A 42 -13.25 3.05 1.45
C MET A 42 -14.20 2.10 2.19
N LEU A 43 -15.48 2.47 2.32
CA LEU A 43 -16.50 1.63 2.96
C LEU A 43 -16.80 0.36 2.15
N PHE A 44 -16.78 0.44 0.81
CA PHE A 44 -17.00 -0.70 -0.06
C PHE A 44 -15.88 -1.74 0.02
N PHE A 45 -14.61 -1.31 0.11
CA PHE A 45 -13.47 -2.24 0.24
C PHE A 45 -13.35 -2.87 1.63
N LEU A 46 -13.94 -2.25 2.65
CA LEU A 46 -13.90 -2.71 4.03
C LEU A 46 -14.40 -4.16 4.24
N PRO A 47 -15.59 -4.57 3.77
CA PRO A 47 -16.04 -5.97 3.89
C PRO A 47 -15.13 -6.97 3.18
N PHE A 48 -14.57 -6.61 2.02
CA PHE A 48 -13.62 -7.48 1.31
C PHE A 48 -12.33 -7.67 2.11
N ILE A 49 -11.82 -6.62 2.75
CA ILE A 49 -10.65 -6.70 3.64
C ILE A 49 -10.95 -7.59 4.85
N ILE A 50 -12.15 -7.46 5.45
CA ILE A 50 -12.59 -8.28 6.57
C ILE A 50 -12.61 -9.77 6.18
N VAL A 51 -13.15 -10.12 5.01
CA VAL A 51 -13.18 -11.51 4.51
C VAL A 51 -11.76 -12.07 4.34
N LEU A 52 -10.82 -11.27 3.84
CA LEU A 52 -9.44 -11.71 3.67
C LEU A 52 -8.70 -11.90 5.00
N VAL A 53 -9.01 -11.05 5.98
CA VAL A 53 -8.51 -11.15 7.35
C VAL A 53 -9.02 -12.41 8.08
N PHE A 54 -10.12 -13.02 7.62
CA PHE A 54 -10.61 -14.30 8.14
C PHE A 54 -9.80 -15.51 7.70
N ILE A 55 -8.89 -15.36 6.73
CA ILE A 55 -8.06 -16.48 6.27
C ILE A 55 -6.98 -16.78 7.33
N ARG A 56 -7.23 -17.82 8.12
CA ARG A 56 -6.35 -18.30 9.20
C ARG A 56 -5.18 -19.16 8.71
N ASN A 57 -5.13 -19.49 7.42
CA ASN A 57 -4.18 -20.45 6.87
C ASN A 57 -3.18 -19.74 5.96
N LEU A 58 -1.97 -19.45 6.49
CA LEU A 58 -0.88 -18.83 5.72
C LEU A 58 -0.54 -19.63 4.44
N LYS A 59 -0.69 -20.96 4.46
CA LYS A 59 -0.39 -21.83 3.31
C LYS A 59 -1.16 -21.44 2.04
N TYR A 60 -2.39 -20.93 2.14
CA TYR A 60 -3.15 -20.45 0.98
C TYR A 60 -2.76 -19.03 0.56
N LEU A 61 -2.26 -18.21 1.49
CA LEU A 61 -1.81 -16.84 1.21
C LEU A 61 -0.43 -16.80 0.55
N VAL A 62 0.46 -17.76 0.83
CA VAL A 62 1.83 -17.80 0.26
C VAL A 62 1.84 -17.77 -1.27
N PRO A 63 1.17 -18.68 -2.01
CA PRO A 63 1.21 -18.66 -3.48
C PRO A 63 0.55 -17.39 -4.04
N LEU A 64 -0.54 -16.93 -3.41
CA LEU A 64 -1.22 -15.70 -3.81
C LEU A 64 -0.32 -14.46 -3.62
N SER A 65 0.40 -14.40 -2.50
CA SER A 65 1.35 -13.33 -2.21
C SER A 65 2.54 -13.37 -3.14
N PHE A 66 3.00 -14.53 -3.55
CA PHE A 66 4.09 -14.64 -4.51
C PHE A 66 3.71 -14.00 -5.85
N VAL A 67 2.50 -14.32 -6.36
CA VAL A 67 1.95 -13.69 -7.57
C VAL A 67 1.77 -12.18 -7.39
N ALA A 68 1.23 -11.75 -6.24
CA ALA A 68 1.05 -10.33 -5.91
C ALA A 68 2.38 -9.56 -5.85
N ASN A 69 3.43 -10.15 -5.28
CA ASN A 69 4.75 -9.51 -5.23
C ASN A 69 5.36 -9.40 -6.62
N ILE A 70 5.21 -10.41 -7.48
CA ILE A 70 5.65 -10.34 -8.88
C ILE A 70 4.90 -9.24 -9.62
N SER A 71 3.57 -9.16 -9.48
CA SER A 71 2.78 -8.12 -10.15
C SER A 71 3.13 -6.72 -9.66
N MET A 72 3.42 -6.54 -8.37
CA MET A 72 3.94 -5.27 -7.84
C MET A 72 5.33 -4.94 -8.39
N CYS A 73 6.22 -5.93 -8.50
CA CYS A 73 7.56 -5.72 -9.05
C CYS A 73 7.49 -5.25 -10.51
N VAL A 74 6.68 -5.91 -11.35
CA VAL A 74 6.43 -5.50 -12.74
C VAL A 74 5.86 -4.08 -12.81
N SER A 75 4.88 -3.79 -11.94
CA SER A 75 4.27 -2.47 -11.85
C SER A 75 5.28 -1.37 -11.49
N LEU A 76 6.16 -1.64 -10.51
CA LEU A 76 7.23 -0.72 -10.12
C LEU A 76 8.22 -0.47 -11.25
N VAL A 77 8.63 -1.51 -11.98
CA VAL A 77 9.54 -1.37 -13.13
C VAL A 77 8.91 -0.47 -14.21
N LEU A 78 7.62 -0.63 -14.51
CA LEU A 78 6.93 0.21 -15.49
C LEU A 78 6.78 1.67 -15.03
N ILE A 79 6.54 1.89 -13.73
CA ILE A 79 6.53 3.24 -13.14
C ILE A 79 7.91 3.86 -13.26
N TYR A 80 8.96 3.11 -12.92
CA TYR A 80 10.34 3.56 -13.00
C TYR A 80 10.73 3.95 -14.44
N TYR A 81 10.37 3.10 -15.41
CA TYR A 81 10.56 3.37 -16.83
C TYR A 81 9.84 4.64 -17.29
N TYR A 82 8.59 4.84 -16.86
CA TYR A 82 7.82 6.03 -17.17
C TYR A 82 8.48 7.31 -16.63
N CYS A 83 8.90 7.29 -15.35
CA CYS A 83 9.52 8.45 -14.72
C CYS A 83 10.86 8.81 -15.37
N LEU A 84 11.66 7.82 -15.79
CA LEU A 84 12.93 8.05 -16.48
C LEU A 84 12.75 8.63 -17.89
N THR A 85 11.69 8.23 -18.59
CA THR A 85 11.44 8.67 -19.97
C THR A 85 10.84 10.08 -20.02
N ASN A 86 10.09 10.47 -18.98
CA ASN A 86 9.36 11.74 -18.94
C ASN A 86 10.02 12.77 -18.01
N ILE A 87 11.36 12.77 -17.92
CA ILE A 87 12.09 13.78 -17.13
C ILE A 87 11.98 15.14 -17.84
N PRO A 88 11.42 16.17 -17.21
CA PRO A 88 11.33 17.50 -17.81
C PRO A 88 12.72 18.15 -17.86
N TYR A 89 13.07 18.71 -19.02
CA TYR A 89 14.26 19.55 -19.21
C TYR A 89 13.84 20.97 -19.58
N PRO A 90 14.33 22.02 -18.88
CA PRO A 90 15.28 22.01 -17.76
C PRO A 90 14.65 21.62 -16.40
N ILE A 91 15.47 21.01 -15.54
CA ILE A 91 15.07 20.60 -14.17
C ILE A 91 15.09 21.83 -13.26
N ASN A 92 13.94 22.46 -13.07
CA ASN A 92 13.77 23.62 -12.18
C ASN A 92 13.04 23.20 -10.90
N LEU A 93 13.74 22.52 -9.98
CA LEU A 93 13.19 22.09 -8.70
C LEU A 93 13.92 22.75 -7.52
N PRO A 94 13.22 23.08 -6.42
CA PRO A 94 13.86 23.63 -5.23
C PRO A 94 14.80 22.59 -4.60
N LEU A 95 16.05 22.98 -4.31
CA LEU A 95 17.06 22.09 -3.72
C LEU A 95 16.71 21.64 -2.29
N ALA A 96 15.85 22.40 -1.60
CA ALA A 96 15.41 22.09 -0.24
C ALA A 96 13.90 22.29 -0.10
N GLY A 97 13.26 21.31 0.52
CA GLY A 97 11.85 21.42 0.92
C GLY A 97 11.67 22.43 2.05
N ARG A 98 10.43 22.93 2.20
CA ARG A 98 10.08 23.82 3.31
C ARG A 98 10.19 23.06 4.63
N GLY A 99 10.86 23.64 5.63
CA GLY A 99 11.06 22.98 6.95
C GLY A 99 9.77 22.55 7.66
N VAL A 100 8.63 23.21 7.36
CA VAL A 100 7.31 22.81 7.85
C VAL A 100 6.86 21.41 7.41
N ASN A 101 7.43 20.89 6.31
CA ASN A 101 7.09 19.58 5.77
C ASN A 101 8.00 18.45 6.32
N TYR A 102 9.06 18.78 7.06
CA TYR A 102 9.99 17.79 7.60
C TYR A 102 9.33 16.79 8.55
N PRO A 103 8.41 17.18 9.46
CA PRO A 103 7.71 16.21 10.30
C PRO A 103 6.91 15.19 9.49
N LEU A 104 6.26 15.62 8.40
CA LEU A 104 5.50 14.72 7.52
C LEU A 104 6.43 13.74 6.78
N PHE A 105 7.58 14.23 6.32
CA PHE A 105 8.62 13.39 5.69
C PHE A 105 9.13 12.32 6.67
N PHE A 106 9.59 12.72 7.86
CA PHE A 106 10.10 11.78 8.86
C PHE A 106 9.03 10.79 9.32
N GLY A 107 7.79 11.24 9.52
CA GLY A 107 6.67 10.35 9.86
C GLY A 107 6.41 9.30 8.77
N THR A 108 6.46 9.70 7.50
CA THR A 108 6.29 8.79 6.36
C THR A 108 7.47 7.82 6.23
N ALA A 109 8.71 8.29 6.44
CA ALA A 109 9.90 7.46 6.39
C ALA A 109 9.92 6.41 7.53
N ILE A 110 9.60 6.82 8.76
CA ILE A 110 9.49 5.90 9.91
C ILE A 110 8.41 4.85 9.64
N PHE A 111 7.25 5.26 9.13
CA PHE A 111 6.19 4.33 8.76
C PHE A 111 6.62 3.34 7.65
N ALA A 112 7.40 3.79 6.67
CA ALA A 112 7.88 2.93 5.59
C ALA A 112 8.90 1.85 6.02
N PHE A 113 9.62 2.10 7.11
CA PHE A 113 10.55 1.14 7.72
C PHE A 113 9.99 0.44 8.96
N GLU A 114 8.69 0.62 9.23
CA GLU A 114 8.00 -0.13 10.28
C GLU A 114 7.95 -1.61 9.89
N GLY A 115 8.52 -2.47 10.74
CA GLY A 115 8.51 -3.91 10.54
C GLY A 115 8.98 -4.73 11.74
N ILE A 116 9.36 -4.08 12.85
CA ILE A 116 9.95 -4.78 14.00
C ILE A 116 8.98 -5.80 14.62
N GLY A 117 7.68 -5.55 14.54
CA GLY A 117 6.64 -6.47 15.02
C GLY A 117 6.55 -7.77 14.23
N VAL A 118 7.05 -7.82 12.99
CA VAL A 118 7.01 -9.03 12.15
C VAL A 118 8.31 -9.85 12.17
N VAL A 119 9.37 -9.30 12.78
CA VAL A 119 10.70 -9.92 12.86
C VAL A 119 10.65 -11.26 13.59
N LEU A 120 10.05 -11.29 14.80
CA LEU A 120 10.04 -12.49 15.65
C LEU A 120 9.24 -13.66 15.05
N PRO A 121 8.01 -13.48 14.54
CA PRO A 121 7.30 -14.59 13.90
C PRO A 121 7.99 -15.05 12.62
N LEU A 122 8.60 -14.12 11.87
CA LEU A 122 9.31 -14.46 10.63
C LEU A 122 10.53 -15.33 10.94
N GLU A 123 11.35 -14.95 11.92
CA GLU A 123 12.50 -15.73 12.38
C GLU A 123 12.07 -17.14 12.81
N ASN A 124 10.97 -17.25 13.57
CA ASN A 124 10.46 -18.54 14.05
C ASN A 124 9.92 -19.46 12.94
N LYS A 125 9.56 -18.91 11.77
CA LYS A 125 9.07 -19.68 10.61
C LYS A 125 10.15 -19.95 9.55
N MET A 126 11.37 -19.44 9.73
CA MET A 126 12.48 -19.70 8.81
C MET A 126 13.01 -21.12 8.96
N GLN A 127 13.39 -21.74 7.85
CA GLN A 127 14.07 -23.04 7.86
C GLN A 127 15.41 -22.99 8.60
N ASN A 128 16.13 -21.86 8.49
CA ASN A 128 17.43 -21.63 9.11
C ASN A 128 17.46 -20.27 9.85
N PRO A 129 17.05 -20.20 11.13
CA PRO A 129 16.94 -18.92 11.86
C PRO A 129 18.30 -18.23 12.09
N ARG A 130 19.42 -18.97 12.11
CA ARG A 130 20.78 -18.41 12.30
C ARG A 130 21.17 -17.38 11.22
N ASN A 131 20.59 -17.47 10.03
CA ASN A 131 20.87 -16.56 8.91
C ASN A 131 19.88 -15.39 8.83
N PHE A 132 18.93 -15.27 9.78
CA PHE A 132 17.89 -14.25 9.78
C PHE A 132 18.46 -12.83 9.69
N THR A 133 19.49 -12.53 10.48
CA THR A 133 20.13 -11.21 10.51
C THR A 133 20.70 -10.80 9.15
N THR A 134 21.33 -11.73 8.42
CA THR A 134 21.87 -11.46 7.08
C THR A 134 20.76 -11.18 6.07
N VAL A 135 19.68 -11.96 6.10
CA VAL A 135 18.52 -11.77 5.22
C VAL A 135 17.84 -10.43 5.52
N LEU A 136 17.72 -10.07 6.80
CA LEU A 136 17.13 -8.80 7.23
C LEU A 136 17.96 -7.61 6.73
N TYR A 137 19.27 -7.59 6.96
CA TYR A 137 20.12 -6.48 6.50
C TYR A 137 20.13 -6.35 4.97
N LEU A 138 20.20 -7.48 4.25
CA LEU A 138 20.12 -7.47 2.79
C LEU A 138 18.78 -6.91 2.29
N GLY A 139 17.66 -7.36 2.88
CA GLY A 139 16.33 -6.88 2.55
C GLY A 139 16.16 -5.39 2.82
N MET A 140 16.61 -4.91 4.00
CA MET A 140 16.57 -3.51 4.37
C MET A 140 17.42 -2.65 3.43
N GLY A 141 18.61 -3.12 3.03
CA GLY A 141 19.46 -2.45 2.05
C GLY A 141 18.76 -2.27 0.70
N ILE A 142 18.20 -3.35 0.15
CA ILE A 142 17.49 -3.33 -1.13
C ILE A 142 16.30 -2.36 -1.09
N VAL A 143 15.46 -2.44 -0.05
CA VAL A 143 14.28 -1.56 0.09
C VAL A 143 14.69 -0.10 0.25
N THR A 144 15.75 0.17 1.01
CA THR A 144 16.27 1.54 1.19
C THR A 144 16.75 2.13 -0.13
N THR A 145 17.51 1.37 -0.93
CA THR A 145 17.96 1.81 -2.25
C THR A 145 16.77 2.07 -3.17
N LEU A 146 15.77 1.19 -3.18
CA LEU A 146 14.56 1.39 -3.99
C LEU A 146 13.77 2.63 -3.59
N TYR A 147 13.60 2.90 -2.29
CA TYR A 147 12.90 4.11 -1.82
C TYR A 147 13.64 5.39 -2.18
N ILE A 148 14.96 5.44 -2.00
CA ILE A 148 15.75 6.64 -2.33
C ILE A 148 15.75 6.89 -3.84
N THR A 149 15.96 5.85 -4.66
CA THR A 149 16.01 6.00 -6.13
C THR A 149 14.64 6.35 -6.71
N LEU A 150 13.58 5.65 -6.32
CA LEU A 150 12.23 5.95 -6.79
C LEU A 150 11.74 7.31 -6.29
N GLY A 151 12.05 7.67 -5.04
CA GLY A 151 11.70 8.97 -4.47
C GLY A 151 12.37 10.13 -5.20
N THR A 152 13.66 10.02 -5.49
CA THR A 152 14.41 11.06 -6.22
C THR A 152 13.94 11.19 -7.67
N ILE A 153 13.86 10.07 -8.41
CA ILE A 153 13.43 10.07 -9.82
C ILE A 153 11.97 10.50 -9.94
N GLY A 154 11.10 10.05 -9.04
CA GLY A 154 9.70 10.46 -9.00
C GLY A 154 9.54 11.96 -8.74
N TYR A 155 10.32 12.52 -7.82
CA TYR A 155 10.30 13.96 -7.57
C TYR A 155 10.82 14.75 -8.78
N ILE A 156 11.93 14.32 -9.41
CA ILE A 156 12.46 14.96 -10.63
C ILE A 156 11.45 14.91 -11.78
N GLY A 157 10.75 13.79 -11.97
CA GLY A 157 9.80 13.61 -13.06
C GLY A 157 8.51 14.44 -12.92
N PHE A 158 7.95 14.53 -11.70
CA PHE A 158 6.64 15.19 -11.47
C PHE A 158 6.72 16.57 -10.80
N GLY A 159 7.85 16.91 -10.17
CA GLY A 159 8.07 18.17 -9.48
C GLY A 159 7.02 18.48 -8.41
N GLU A 160 6.57 19.74 -8.37
CA GLU A 160 5.55 20.25 -7.44
C GLU A 160 4.15 19.64 -7.67
N HIS A 161 3.91 18.98 -8.81
CA HIS A 161 2.62 18.37 -9.13
C HIS A 161 2.44 16.94 -8.59
N ILE A 162 3.44 16.42 -7.87
CA ILE A 162 3.38 15.06 -7.33
C ILE A 162 2.27 14.93 -6.28
N ARG A 163 1.27 14.10 -6.59
CA ARG A 163 0.22 13.71 -5.64
C ARG A 163 0.76 12.79 -4.54
N GLY A 164 -0.05 12.58 -3.50
CA GLY A 164 0.31 11.76 -2.32
C GLY A 164 0.70 10.30 -2.60
N SER A 165 0.47 9.79 -3.82
CA SER A 165 1.12 8.59 -4.30
C SER A 165 1.56 8.74 -5.76
N ILE A 166 2.67 8.09 -6.12
CA ILE A 166 3.23 8.17 -7.48
C ILE A 166 2.26 7.58 -8.52
N THR A 167 1.50 6.57 -8.13
CA THR A 167 0.52 5.89 -8.99
C THR A 167 -0.58 6.83 -9.47
N LEU A 168 -0.97 7.81 -8.67
CA LEU A 168 -2.00 8.79 -9.05
C LEU A 168 -1.54 9.77 -10.13
N ASN A 169 -0.23 9.91 -10.35
CA ASN A 169 0.35 10.83 -11.33
C ASN A 169 0.59 10.17 -12.70
N LEU A 170 0.38 8.85 -12.84
CA LEU A 170 0.54 8.18 -14.13
C LEU A 170 -0.58 8.55 -15.11
N PRO A 171 -0.27 8.60 -16.42
CA PRO A 171 -1.19 9.05 -17.46
C PRO A 171 -2.33 8.07 -17.68
N LEU A 172 -3.36 8.55 -18.37
CA LEU A 172 -4.66 7.90 -18.56
C LEU A 172 -4.65 6.87 -19.70
N CYS A 173 -3.65 5.99 -19.72
CA CYS A 173 -3.56 4.91 -20.70
C CYS A 173 -3.92 3.57 -20.08
N TRP A 174 -4.57 2.67 -20.85
CA TRP A 174 -4.95 1.32 -20.38
C TRP A 174 -3.78 0.53 -19.78
N LEU A 175 -2.56 0.68 -20.31
CA LEU A 175 -1.36 0.07 -19.74
C LEU A 175 -1.13 0.52 -18.30
N TYR A 176 -1.10 1.84 -18.06
CA TYR A 176 -0.82 2.39 -16.75
C TYR A 176 -1.99 2.24 -15.78
N GLN A 177 -3.23 2.21 -16.27
CA GLN A 177 -4.38 1.88 -15.42
C GLN A 177 -4.31 0.42 -14.95
N THR A 178 -3.90 -0.50 -15.82
CA THR A 178 -3.65 -1.89 -15.44
C THR A 178 -2.52 -1.99 -14.41
N VAL A 179 -1.44 -1.23 -14.59
CA VAL A 179 -0.35 -1.13 -13.60
C VAL A 179 -0.86 -0.63 -12.24
N LYS A 180 -1.70 0.42 -12.21
CA LYS A 180 -2.31 0.92 -10.97
C LYS A 180 -3.12 -0.20 -10.29
N LEU A 181 -3.97 -0.91 -11.03
CA LEU A 181 -4.78 -2.01 -10.49
C LEU A 181 -3.94 -3.18 -9.98
N LEU A 182 -2.92 -3.61 -10.73
CA LEU A 182 -2.02 -4.70 -10.33
C LEU A 182 -1.22 -4.34 -9.07
N TYR A 183 -0.78 -3.09 -8.96
CA TYR A 183 -0.07 -2.60 -7.78
C TYR A 183 -1.01 -2.50 -6.56
N SER A 184 -2.23 -1.98 -6.76
CA SER A 184 -3.28 -1.94 -5.73
C SER A 184 -3.68 -3.33 -5.25
N PHE A 185 -3.82 -4.30 -6.16
CA PHE A 185 -4.07 -5.70 -5.81
C PHE A 185 -2.94 -6.27 -4.96
N GLY A 186 -1.69 -5.98 -5.30
CA GLY A 186 -0.56 -6.43 -4.50
C GLY A 186 -0.53 -5.84 -3.09
N ILE A 187 -0.84 -4.54 -2.95
CA ILE A 187 -0.99 -3.89 -1.65
C ILE A 187 -2.11 -4.54 -0.82
N TYR A 188 -3.21 -4.89 -1.47
CA TYR A 188 -4.33 -5.54 -0.82
C TYR A 188 -3.97 -6.92 -0.25
N ILE A 189 -3.20 -7.74 -0.98
CA ILE A 189 -2.71 -9.03 -0.49
C ILE A 189 -1.64 -8.89 0.60
N THR A 190 -0.70 -7.96 0.44
CA THR A 190 0.34 -7.72 1.45
C THR A 190 -0.24 -7.20 2.77
N TYR A 191 -1.30 -6.40 2.73
CA TYR A 191 -2.06 -5.99 3.91
C TYR A 191 -2.61 -7.20 4.69
N ALA A 192 -3.19 -8.18 3.98
CA ALA A 192 -3.70 -9.40 4.61
C ALA A 192 -2.60 -10.21 5.30
N LEU A 193 -1.40 -10.28 4.70
CA LEU A 193 -0.23 -10.92 5.32
C LEU A 193 0.25 -10.17 6.57
N GLN A 194 0.36 -8.84 6.52
CA GLN A 194 0.76 -8.05 7.69
C GLN A 194 -0.22 -8.24 8.85
N PHE A 195 -1.53 -8.18 8.56
CA PHE A 195 -2.56 -8.41 9.56
C PHE A 195 -2.50 -9.83 10.14
N TYR A 196 -2.25 -10.85 9.32
CA TYR A 196 -2.09 -12.22 9.78
C TYR A 196 -0.99 -12.34 10.84
N VAL A 197 0.17 -11.73 10.60
CA VAL A 197 1.31 -11.78 11.53
C VAL A 197 0.97 -11.05 12.84
N SER A 198 0.37 -9.86 12.76
CA SER A 198 -0.09 -9.13 13.96
C SER A 198 -1.12 -9.92 14.75
N ALA A 199 -2.03 -10.62 14.07
CA ALA A 199 -3.03 -11.48 14.69
C ALA A 199 -2.40 -12.70 15.37
N GLU A 200 -1.40 -13.36 14.78
CA GLU A 200 -0.70 -14.51 15.38
C GLU A 200 0.00 -14.12 16.69
N ILE A 201 0.48 -12.87 16.82
CA ILE A 201 1.08 -12.37 18.07
C ILE A 201 0.02 -11.95 19.09
N LEU A 202 -1.00 -11.18 18.67
CA LEU A 202 -1.94 -10.51 19.57
C LEU A 202 -3.02 -11.43 20.14
N ILE A 203 -3.45 -12.43 19.36
CA ILE A 203 -4.64 -13.24 19.68
C ILE A 203 -4.37 -14.33 20.73
N PRO A 204 -3.24 -15.07 20.71
CA PRO A 204 -2.98 -16.09 21.73
C PRO A 204 -3.05 -15.60 23.19
N PRO A 205 -2.47 -14.45 23.59
CA PRO A 205 -2.59 -13.96 24.96
C PRO A 205 -4.02 -13.49 25.30
N ALA A 206 -4.77 -12.97 24.33
CA ALA A 206 -6.16 -12.56 24.52
C ALA A 206 -7.09 -13.77 24.69
N VAL A 207 -6.91 -14.81 23.88
CA VAL A 207 -7.68 -16.05 23.94
C VAL A 207 -7.31 -16.86 25.19
N ALA A 208 -6.04 -16.88 25.61
CA ALA A 208 -5.63 -17.56 26.85
C ALA A 208 -6.27 -16.96 28.10
N ARG A 209 -6.74 -15.71 28.03
CA ARG A 209 -7.48 -15.03 29.12
C ARG A 209 -8.97 -15.35 29.13
N CYS A 210 -9.50 -16.02 28.10
CA CYS A 210 -10.91 -16.35 27.92
C CYS A 210 -11.14 -17.87 27.82
N GLY A 211 -12.30 -18.35 28.28
CA GLY A 211 -12.64 -19.78 28.20
C GLY A 211 -12.78 -20.29 26.75
N PRO A 212 -12.61 -21.62 26.51
CA PRO A 212 -12.60 -22.21 25.17
C PRO A 212 -13.89 -22.01 24.37
N ARG A 213 -15.03 -21.76 25.03
CA ARG A 213 -16.32 -21.44 24.39
C ARG A 213 -16.36 -20.05 23.76
N TRP A 214 -15.61 -19.09 24.29
CA TRP A 214 -15.61 -17.69 23.82
C TRP A 214 -14.42 -17.35 22.92
N ALA A 215 -13.41 -18.22 22.86
CA ALA A 215 -12.19 -18.04 22.05
C ALA A 215 -12.47 -17.66 20.59
N LEU A 216 -13.44 -18.34 19.95
CA LEU A 216 -13.82 -18.08 18.56
C LEU A 216 -14.54 -16.74 18.40
N MET A 217 -15.46 -16.40 19.31
CA MET A 217 -16.20 -15.12 19.27
C MET A 217 -15.31 -13.92 19.60
N VAL A 218 -14.34 -14.09 20.50
CA VAL A 218 -13.35 -13.07 20.86
C VAL A 218 -12.37 -12.82 19.72
N ASP A 219 -11.88 -13.87 19.03
CA ASP A 219 -11.02 -13.72 17.83
C ASP A 219 -11.76 -12.99 16.70
N LEU A 220 -13.00 -13.40 16.40
CA LEU A 220 -13.86 -12.74 15.40
C LEU A 220 -14.18 -11.28 15.80
N GLY A 221 -14.51 -11.05 17.07
CA GLY A 221 -14.86 -9.72 17.59
C GLY A 221 -13.69 -8.74 17.56
N ILE A 222 -12.48 -9.18 17.95
CA ILE A 222 -11.27 -8.35 17.93
C ILE A 222 -10.90 -7.98 16.49
N ARG A 223 -10.99 -8.91 15.54
CA ARG A 223 -10.70 -8.63 14.12
C ARG A 223 -11.67 -7.61 13.53
N VAL A 224 -12.96 -7.75 13.81
CA VAL A 224 -13.99 -6.79 13.35
C VAL A 224 -13.84 -5.44 14.05
N ALA A 225 -13.53 -5.42 15.35
CA ALA A 225 -13.31 -4.18 16.10
C ALA A 225 -12.07 -3.40 15.61
N LEU A 226 -10.97 -4.09 15.28
CA LEU A 226 -9.76 -3.49 14.73
C LEU A 226 -10.02 -2.82 13.36
N VAL A 227 -10.81 -3.47 12.50
CA VAL A 227 -11.21 -2.89 11.21
C VAL A 227 -12.21 -1.74 11.38
N GLY A 228 -13.14 -1.86 12.31
CA GLY A 228 -14.10 -0.79 12.63
C GLY A 228 -13.43 0.47 13.20
N LEU A 229 -12.45 0.30 14.11
CA LEU A 229 -11.69 1.40 14.70
C LEU A 229 -10.82 2.13 13.67
N THR A 230 -10.19 1.39 12.75
CA THR A 230 -9.39 1.99 11.67
C THR A 230 -10.26 2.81 10.71
N CYS A 231 -11.46 2.34 10.36
CA CYS A 231 -12.40 3.10 9.54
C CYS A 231 -12.90 4.38 10.23
N LYS A 232 -13.27 4.29 11.52
CA LYS A 232 -13.75 5.45 12.29
C LYS A 232 -12.66 6.52 12.49
N SER A 233 -11.42 6.10 12.73
CA SER A 233 -10.25 6.98 12.85
C SER A 233 -9.94 7.71 11.53
N LEU A 234 -10.05 6.99 10.40
CA LEU A 234 -9.88 7.57 9.07
C LEU A 234 -10.93 8.64 8.76
N GLN A 235 -12.22 8.37 9.04
CA GLN A 235 -13.31 9.34 8.83
C GLN A 235 -13.15 10.62 9.66
N HIS A 236 -12.62 10.52 10.87
CA HIS A 236 -12.45 11.67 11.76
C HIS A 236 -11.26 12.57 11.35
N ASN A 237 -10.18 12.01 10.79
CA ASN A 237 -9.04 12.81 10.31
C ASN A 237 -9.31 13.51 8.97
N THR A 238 -10.15 12.95 8.09
CA THR A 238 -10.54 13.62 6.82
C THR A 238 -11.55 14.77 6.99
N LEU A 239 -12.09 14.97 8.20
CA LEU A 239 -12.95 16.12 8.55
C LEU A 239 -12.17 17.31 9.11
N LYS A 240 -10.87 17.16 9.37
CA LYS A 240 -9.99 18.18 9.95
C LYS A 240 -8.91 18.71 9.01
N CYS A 241 -8.85 18.23 7.76
CA CYS A 241 -8.01 18.79 6.70
C CYS A 241 -8.89 19.49 5.66
#